data_AF-A0A6F9BBB7-F1
#
_entry.id   AF-A0A6F9BBB7-F1
#
_cell.length_a   1.000
_cell.length_b   1.000
_cell.length_c   1.000
_cell.angle_alpha   90.00
_cell.angle_beta   90.00
_cell.angle_gamma   90.00
#
_symmetry.space_group_name_H-M   'P 1'
#
loop_
_entity.id
_entity.type
_entity.pdbx_description
1 polymer ?
#
loop_
_entity_poly.entity_id
_entity_poly.type
_entity_poly.pdbx_seq_one_letter_code
_entity_poly.pdbx_strand_id
1 'polypeptide(L)'
;MRDHALLDFHGLSNAANCLSSCFHGDRETAMVLDLACGTGTVASLLKKMGFSHFVGVDWSKGMLELANKMGLYQDLKQCMLGD
;
A
#
# COMPACT_ATOMS: atom_id res chain seq x y z
N MET A 1 14.79 9.22 -19.98
CA MET A 1 14.36 8.24 -18.96
C MET A 1 14.68 8.77 -17.57
N ARG A 2 13.91 9.73 -17.03
CA ARG A 2 14.13 10.22 -15.65
C ARG A 2 12.94 10.94 -14.99
N ASP A 3 11.73 10.92 -15.59
CA ASP A 3 10.55 11.60 -15.01
C ASP A 3 9.55 10.65 -14.34
N HIS A 4 9.38 9.41 -14.81
CA HIS A 4 8.36 8.50 -14.29
C HIS A 4 8.54 8.15 -12.81
N ALA A 5 9.76 7.86 -12.36
CA ALA A 5 10.02 7.49 -10.96
C ALA A 5 9.72 8.62 -9.95
N LEU A 6 9.86 9.89 -10.36
CA LEU A 6 9.55 11.06 -9.51
C LEU A 6 8.05 11.33 -9.47
N LEU A 7 7.37 11.19 -10.62
CA LEU A 7 5.90 11.26 -10.71
C LEU A 7 5.23 10.17 -9.87
N ASP A 8 5.75 8.94 -9.94
CA ASP A 8 5.23 7.81 -9.14
C ASP A 8 5.44 8.05 -7.64
N PHE A 9 6.60 8.56 -7.23
CA PHE A 9 6.88 8.86 -5.82
C PHE A 9 5.92 9.91 -5.23
N HIS A 10 5.63 10.98 -5.99
CA HIS A 10 4.62 11.96 -5.58
C HIS A 10 3.22 11.36 -5.53
N GLY A 11 2.85 10.51 -6.50
CA GLY A 11 1.55 9.81 -6.50
C GLY A 11 1.34 8.94 -5.25
N LEU A 12 2.35 8.14 -4.90
CA LEU A 12 2.31 7.27 -3.74
C LEU A 12 2.25 8.04 -2.41
N SER A 13 3.03 9.12 -2.29
CA SER A 13 2.99 9.98 -1.11
C SER A 13 1.67 10.72 -0.98
N ASN A 14 1.13 11.23 -2.08
CA ASN A 14 -0.17 11.89 -2.10
C ASN A 14 -1.30 10.94 -1.71
N ALA A 15 -1.30 9.70 -2.22
CA ALA A 15 -2.29 8.69 -1.84
C ALA A 15 -2.26 8.41 -0.32
N ALA A 16 -1.07 8.21 0.26
CA ALA A 16 -0.93 8.00 1.70
C ALA A 16 -1.39 9.21 2.52
N ASN A 17 -1.01 10.43 2.09
CA ASN A 17 -1.41 11.67 2.76
C ASN A 17 -2.93 11.91 2.69
N CYS A 18 -3.56 11.67 1.54
CA CYS A 18 -5.01 11.78 1.37
C CYS A 18 -5.75 10.82 2.31
N LEU A 19 -5.34 9.55 2.37
CA LEU A 19 -5.96 8.58 3.28
C LEU A 19 -5.77 9.01 4.75
N SER A 20 -4.54 9.36 5.12
CA SER A 20 -4.20 9.78 6.49
C SER A 20 -4.96 11.03 6.95
N SER A 21 -5.14 12.02 6.06
CA SER A 21 -5.85 13.26 6.39
C SER A 21 -7.37 13.10 6.46
N CYS A 22 -7.95 12.19 5.69
CA CYS A 22 -9.40 11.96 5.70
C CYS A 22 -9.84 10.95 6.77
N PHE A 23 -8.93 10.14 7.31
CA PHE A 23 -9.23 9.13 8.33
C PHE A 23 -9.09 9.68 9.74
N HIS A 24 -10.19 9.69 10.50
CA HIS A 24 -10.29 10.27 11.85
C HIS A 24 -10.43 9.23 12.97
N GLY A 25 -10.41 7.93 12.63
CA GLY A 25 -10.46 6.85 13.62
C GLY A 25 -9.09 6.56 14.25
N ASP A 26 -9.07 5.56 15.14
CA ASP A 26 -7.81 5.03 15.66
C ASP A 26 -7.08 4.26 14.55
N ARG A 27 -5.89 4.77 14.19
CA ARG A 27 -5.07 4.23 13.11
C ARG A 27 -4.42 2.91 13.49
N GLU A 28 -4.16 2.70 14.77
CA GLU A 28 -3.52 1.47 15.25
C GLU A 28 -4.44 0.26 15.12
N THR A 29 -5.75 0.46 15.15
CA THR A 29 -6.75 -0.61 15.02
C THR A 29 -7.44 -0.65 13.66
N ALA A 30 -7.16 0.32 12.78
CA ALA A 30 -7.74 0.41 11.45
C ALA A 30 -7.22 -0.70 10.52
N MET A 31 -8.14 -1.41 9.85
CA MET A 31 -7.81 -2.35 8.78
C MET A 31 -7.72 -1.63 7.43
N VAL A 32 -6.58 -1.75 6.76
CA VAL A 32 -6.29 -1.14 5.45
C VAL A 32 -6.25 -2.24 4.39
N LEU A 33 -7.06 -2.09 3.35
CA LEU A 33 -7.00 -2.90 2.13
C LEU A 33 -6.23 -2.10 1.05
N ASP A 34 -5.06 -2.59 0.67
CA ASP A 34 -4.21 -2.00 -0.37
C ASP A 34 -4.43 -2.75 -1.70
N LEU A 35 -5.19 -2.14 -2.60
CA LEU A 35 -5.53 -2.72 -3.92
C LEU A 35 -4.49 -2.28 -4.96
N ALA A 36 -4.03 -3.23 -5.76
CA ALA A 36 -2.85 -3.07 -6.61
C ALA A 36 -1.63 -2.61 -5.78
N CYS A 37 -1.37 -3.33 -4.67
CA CYS A 37 -0.41 -2.92 -3.66
C CYS A 37 1.04 -2.86 -4.16
N GLY A 38 1.32 -3.46 -5.33
CA GLY A 38 2.65 -3.49 -5.94
C GLY A 38 3.68 -4.05 -4.95
N THR A 39 4.77 -3.33 -4.77
CA THR A 39 5.84 -3.66 -3.80
C THR A 39 5.54 -3.20 -2.37
N GLY A 40 4.40 -2.55 -2.13
CA GLY A 40 3.95 -2.11 -0.80
C GLY A 40 4.53 -0.78 -0.32
N THR A 41 4.87 0.12 -1.24
CA THR A 41 5.42 1.44 -0.87
C THR A 41 4.38 2.32 -0.14
N VAL A 42 3.10 2.28 -0.53
CA VAL A 42 2.03 3.04 0.16
C VAL A 42 1.83 2.53 1.59
N ALA A 43 1.71 1.21 1.78
CA ALA A 43 1.64 0.61 3.11
C ALA A 43 2.82 1.00 4.02
N SER A 44 4.05 1.09 3.48
CA SER A 44 5.21 1.56 4.23
C SER A 44 5.07 3.02 4.71
N LEU A 45 4.52 3.89 3.89
CA LEU A 45 4.24 5.28 4.27
C LEU A 45 3.14 5.35 5.33
N LEU A 46 2.04 4.61 5.14
CA LEU A 46 0.95 4.55 6.10
C LEU A 46 1.39 3.97 7.44
N LYS A 47 2.32 3.01 7.45
CA LYS A 47 2.92 2.47 8.68
C LYS A 47 3.61 3.56 9.50
N LYS A 48 4.33 4.48 8.84
CA LYS A 48 4.94 5.65 9.50
C LYS A 48 3.90 6.65 10.01
N MET A 49 2.68 6.61 9.49
CA MET A 49 1.56 7.49 9.89
C MET A 49 0.65 6.87 10.96
N GLY A 50 0.99 5.69 11.49
CA GLY A 50 0.29 5.05 12.60
C GLY A 50 -0.62 3.87 12.21
N PHE A 51 -0.74 3.54 10.92
CA PHE A 51 -1.50 2.36 10.49
C PHE A 51 -0.67 1.08 10.71
N SER A 52 -1.31 -0.02 11.06
CA SER A 52 -0.61 -1.24 11.49
C SER A 52 -1.13 -2.52 10.82
N HIS A 53 -2.35 -2.49 10.27
CA HIS A 53 -3.04 -3.66 9.74
C HIS A 53 -3.32 -3.49 8.24
N PHE A 54 -2.59 -4.23 7.41
CA PHE A 54 -2.62 -4.18 5.97
C PHE A 54 -2.93 -5.56 5.36
N VAL A 55 -3.90 -5.59 4.46
CA VAL A 55 -4.12 -6.69 3.52
C VAL A 55 -3.81 -6.17 2.13
N GLY A 56 -2.95 -6.85 1.39
CA GLY A 56 -2.55 -6.44 0.05
C GLY A 56 -3.14 -7.35 -1.03
N VAL A 57 -3.54 -6.75 -2.14
CA VAL A 57 -4.00 -7.46 -3.34
C VAL A 57 -3.24 -6.94 -4.55
N ASP A 58 -2.69 -7.85 -5.34
CA ASP A 58 -2.06 -7.51 -6.62
C ASP A 58 -2.22 -8.67 -7.60
N TRP A 59 -2.28 -8.36 -8.89
CA TRP A 59 -2.37 -9.37 -9.95
C TRP A 59 -1.01 -10.02 -10.23
N SER A 60 0.07 -9.28 -9.97
CA SER A 60 1.45 -9.71 -10.20
C SER A 60 2.01 -10.47 -9.00
N LYS A 61 2.23 -11.76 -9.17
CA LYS A 61 2.91 -12.60 -8.16
C LYS A 61 4.29 -12.05 -7.77
N GLY A 62 5.06 -11.56 -8.74
CA GLY A 62 6.39 -10.98 -8.47
C GLY A 62 6.32 -9.72 -7.60
N MET A 63 5.27 -8.91 -7.74
CA MET A 63 5.04 -7.76 -6.86
C MET A 63 4.68 -8.20 -5.44
N LEU A 64 3.81 -9.20 -5.31
CA LEU A 64 3.45 -9.76 -4.00
C LEU A 64 4.66 -10.36 -3.28
N GLU A 65 5.57 -11.02 -3.98
CA GLU A 65 6.81 -11.52 -3.39
C GLU A 65 7.70 -10.40 -2.83
N LEU A 66 7.75 -9.24 -3.51
CA LEU A 66 8.46 -8.06 -3.02
C LEU A 66 7.74 -7.40 -1.84
N ALA A 67 6.41 -7.28 -1.90
CA ALA A 67 5.59 -6.77 -0.81
C ALA A 67 5.71 -7.64 0.45
N ASN A 68 5.75 -8.96 0.31
CA ASN A 68 5.90 -9.90 1.42
C ASN A 68 7.23 -9.69 2.17
N LYS A 69 8.31 -9.36 1.45
CA LYS A 69 9.63 -9.07 2.06
C LYS A 69 9.62 -7.83 2.95
N MET A 70 8.64 -6.93 2.78
CA MET A 70 8.49 -5.76 3.64
C MET A 70 7.98 -6.12 5.04
N GLY A 71 7.35 -7.29 5.20
CA GLY A 71 6.81 -7.76 6.48
C GLY A 71 5.69 -6.89 7.06
N LEU A 72 5.03 -6.09 6.22
CA LEU A 72 3.97 -5.16 6.64
C LEU A 72 2.56 -5.75 6.55
N TYR A 73 2.36 -6.70 5.64
CA TYR A 73 1.05 -7.26 5.33
C TYR A 73 0.75 -8.48 6.20
N GLN A 74 -0.44 -8.52 6.80
CA GLN A 74 -0.94 -9.71 7.47
C GLN A 74 -1.39 -10.77 6.48
N ASP A 75 -1.85 -10.35 5.30
CA ASP A 75 -2.26 -11.25 4.22
C ASP A 75 -2.00 -10.60 2.86
N LEU A 76 -1.66 -11.44 1.88
CA LEU A 76 -1.38 -11.06 0.50
C LEU A 76 -2.13 -11.99 -0.45
N LYS A 77 -2.97 -11.43 -1.31
CA LYS A 77 -3.79 -12.20 -2.25
C LYS A 77 -3.46 -11.85 -3.69
N GLN A 78 -3.22 -12.89 -4.49
CA GLN A 78 -3.14 -12.73 -5.93
C GLN A 78 -4.55 -12.75 -6.52
N CYS A 79 -4.96 -11.66 -7.17
CA CYS A 79 -6.27 -11.57 -7.81
C CYS A 79 -6.25 -10.57 -8.97
N MET A 80 -7.06 -10.83 -10.00
CA MET A 80 -7.36 -9.85 -11.04
C MET A 80 -8.53 -8.97 -10.55
N LEU A 81 -8.38 -7.66 -10.64
CA LEU A 81 -9.43 -6.71 -10.28
C LEU A 81 -10.30 -6.44 -11.52
N GLY A 82 -11.57 -6.86 -11.50
CA GLY A 82 -12.60 -6.41 -12.43
C GLY A 82 -12.89 -7.30 -13.64
N ASP A 83 -13.12 -8.61 -13.44
CA ASP A 83 -13.82 -9.45 -14.43
C ASP A 83 -15.30 -9.05 -14.57
#